data_AF-A0A258R5W1-F1
#
_entry.id   AF-A0A258R5W1-F1
#
_cell.length_a   1.000
_cell.length_b   1.000
_cell.length_c   1.000
_cell.angle_alpha   90.00
_cell.angle_beta   90.00
_cell.angle_gamma   90.00
#
_symmetry.space_group_name_H-M   'P 1'
#
loop_
_entity.id
_entity.type
_entity.pdbx_description
1 polymer ?
#
loop_
_entity_poly.entity_id
_entity_poly.type
_entity_poly.pdbx_seq_one_letter_code
_entity_poly.pdbx_strand_id
1 'polypeptide(L)'
;MACFALFLPVAPAMAEYGPSKAELAALPAYCAARLDEKSAAFKSWQASMGRDFLHIHHYCFALNSMNRARGMASGKDRLGALGDANINFNYVLKNTLPDFYLRSEMLMNRGITMSMMNRDGEAIGDLLRSIEINPKQPRAYTTLADMYEK
;
A
#
# COMPACT_ATOMS: atom_id res chain seq x y z
N MET A 1 46.03 -36.02 6.80
CA MET A 1 45.38 -34.72 6.49
C MET A 1 43.88 -34.90 6.56
N ALA A 2 43.24 -34.38 7.62
CA ALA A 2 41.78 -34.39 7.74
C ALA A 2 41.25 -33.00 7.29
N CYS A 3 40.47 -32.97 6.22
CA CYS A 3 39.86 -31.76 5.70
C CYS A 3 38.54 -31.53 6.44
N PHE A 4 38.49 -30.55 7.36
CA PHE A 4 37.26 -30.16 8.04
C PHE A 4 36.45 -29.24 7.10
N ALA A 5 35.37 -29.76 6.54
CA ALA A 5 34.41 -28.94 5.81
C ALA A 5 33.56 -28.14 6.81
N LEU A 6 33.83 -26.84 6.91
CA LEU A 6 33.01 -25.88 7.65
C LEU A 6 31.70 -25.67 6.88
N PHE A 7 30.61 -26.28 7.36
CA PHE A 7 29.26 -25.91 6.96
C PHE A 7 28.89 -24.59 7.64
N LEU A 8 28.86 -23.51 6.86
CA LEU A 8 28.27 -22.24 7.30
C LEU A 8 26.74 -22.40 7.35
N PRO A 9 26.09 -22.14 8.50
CA PRO A 9 24.63 -22.14 8.56
C PRO A 9 24.12 -20.92 7.79
N VAL A 10 23.45 -21.15 6.67
CA VAL A 10 22.65 -20.12 6.00
C VAL A 10 21.39 -19.92 6.83
N ALA A 11 21.31 -18.83 7.58
CA ALA A 11 20.07 -18.45 8.24
C ALA A 11 19.01 -18.21 7.15
N PRO A 12 17.78 -18.73 7.30
CA PRO A 12 16.71 -18.41 6.37
C PRO A 12 16.49 -16.89 6.44
N ALA A 13 16.62 -16.22 5.30
CA ALA A 13 16.18 -14.84 5.17
C ALA A 13 14.65 -14.84 5.29
N MET A 14 14.13 -14.80 6.51
CA MET A 14 12.75 -14.44 6.74
C MET A 14 12.63 -13.00 6.27
N ALA A 15 12.08 -12.81 5.08
CA ALA A 15 11.73 -11.48 4.60
C ALA A 15 10.90 -10.83 5.69
N GLU A 16 11.39 -9.70 6.21
CA GLU A 16 10.65 -8.90 7.16
C GLU A 16 9.27 -8.61 6.55
N TYR A 17 8.20 -8.96 7.25
CA TYR A 17 6.83 -8.80 6.74
C TYR A 17 6.51 -7.33 6.42
N GLY A 18 7.18 -6.39 7.11
CA GLY A 18 7.05 -4.96 6.92
C GLY A 18 7.87 -4.37 5.75
N PRO A 19 7.67 -3.09 5.44
CA PRO A 19 8.52 -2.36 4.51
C PRO A 19 9.95 -2.22 5.07
N SER A 20 10.96 -2.39 4.23
CA SER A 20 12.35 -2.06 4.54
C SER A 20 12.55 -0.56 4.77
N LYS A 21 13.69 -0.15 5.34
CA LYS A 21 14.02 1.28 5.51
C LYS A 21 13.96 2.08 4.21
N ALA A 22 14.43 1.50 3.10
CA ALA A 22 14.39 2.14 1.79
C ALA A 22 12.95 2.28 1.27
N GLU A 23 12.12 1.25 1.47
CA GLU A 23 10.71 1.29 1.09
C GLU A 23 9.92 2.30 1.93
N LEU A 24 10.16 2.37 3.25
CA LEU A 24 9.55 3.37 4.13
C LEU A 24 9.88 4.80 3.67
N ALA A 25 11.08 5.05 3.15
CA ALA A 25 11.47 6.36 2.65
C ALA A 25 10.71 6.76 1.37
N ALA A 26 10.15 5.79 0.63
CA ALA A 26 9.30 6.04 -0.54
C ALA A 26 7.80 6.14 -0.20
N LEU A 27 7.43 6.00 1.07
CA LEU A 27 6.05 6.12 1.55
C LEU A 27 5.80 7.51 2.18
N PRO A 28 4.52 7.92 2.30
CA PRO A 28 4.18 9.13 3.04
C PRO A 28 4.73 9.12 4.47
N ALA A 29 5.11 10.29 4.99
CA ALA A 29 5.81 10.41 6.27
C ALA A 29 5.06 9.79 7.47
N TYR A 30 3.73 9.77 7.42
CA TYR A 30 2.92 9.12 8.46
C TYR A 30 3.13 7.60 8.52
N CYS A 31 3.65 6.96 7.47
CA CYS A 31 3.92 5.52 7.47
C CYS A 31 5.11 5.16 8.33
N ALA A 32 6.21 5.90 8.22
CA ALA A 32 7.35 5.73 9.11
C ALA A 32 6.95 5.98 10.57
N ALA A 33 6.17 7.05 10.82
CA ALA A 33 5.66 7.33 12.14
C ALA A 33 4.74 6.23 12.67
N ARG A 34 3.79 5.74 11.87
CA ARG A 34 2.86 4.69 12.29
C ARG A 34 3.57 3.38 12.61
N LEU A 35 4.66 3.05 11.91
CA LEU A 35 5.39 1.80 12.10
C LEU A 35 6.49 1.89 13.18
N ASP A 36 6.67 3.07 13.78
CA ASP A 36 7.53 3.28 14.95
C ASP A 36 6.74 3.95 16.08
N GLU A 37 6.03 3.14 16.87
CA GLU A 37 5.17 3.60 17.97
C GLU A 37 5.93 4.32 19.10
N LYS A 38 7.26 4.18 19.13
CA LYS A 38 8.12 4.84 20.13
C LYS A 38 8.56 6.23 19.67
N SER A 39 8.42 6.55 18.39
CA SER A 39 8.84 7.84 17.84
C SER A 39 8.02 9.01 18.37
N ALA A 40 8.65 10.18 18.46
CA ALA A 40 7.93 11.43 18.72
C ALA A 40 6.90 11.72 17.62
N ALA A 41 7.24 11.38 16.36
CA ALA A 41 6.36 11.56 15.21
C ALA A 41 5.06 10.75 15.32
N PHE A 42 5.09 9.55 15.92
CA PHE A 42 3.90 8.74 16.16
C PHE A 42 2.82 9.52 16.90
N LYS A 43 3.19 10.17 18.01
CA LYS A 43 2.25 10.95 18.84
C LYS A 43 1.65 12.13 18.07
N SER A 44 2.47 12.83 17.28
CA SER A 44 2.00 13.96 16.45
C SER A 44 1.01 13.51 15.38
N TRP A 45 1.30 12.42 14.68
CA TRP A 45 0.40 11.87 13.66
C TRP A 45 -0.87 11.25 14.27
N GLN A 46 -0.75 10.60 15.43
CA GLN A 46 -1.91 10.12 16.17
C GLN A 46 -2.83 11.26 16.59
N ALA A 47 -2.28 12.37 17.08
CA ALA A 47 -3.07 13.55 17.43
C ALA A 47 -3.76 14.18 16.20
N SER A 48 -3.08 14.21 15.05
CA SER A 48 -3.61 14.79 13.80
C SER A 48 -4.69 13.92 13.15
N MET A 49 -4.47 12.61 13.06
CA MET A 49 -5.39 11.68 12.39
C MET A 49 -6.47 11.11 13.31
N GLY A 50 -6.31 11.27 14.63
CA GLY A 50 -7.25 10.76 15.62
C GLY A 50 -7.38 9.23 15.57
N ARG A 51 -8.62 8.75 15.74
CA ARG A 51 -8.92 7.32 15.84
C ARG A 51 -8.54 6.51 14.61
N ASP A 52 -8.54 7.13 13.42
CA ASP A 52 -8.24 6.45 12.17
C ASP A 52 -6.77 6.05 12.06
N PHE A 53 -5.88 6.73 12.81
CA PHE A 53 -4.43 6.47 12.79
C PHE A 53 -4.09 5.00 13.08
N LEU A 54 -4.87 4.35 13.95
CA LEU A 54 -4.68 2.94 14.30
C LEU A 54 -4.66 2.07 13.05
N HIS A 55 -5.52 2.33 12.07
CA HIS A 55 -5.70 1.52 10.86
C HIS A 55 -4.74 1.89 9.73
N ILE A 56 -3.96 2.97 9.87
CA ILE A 56 -3.07 3.48 8.80
C ILE A 56 -1.92 2.54 8.48
N HIS A 57 -1.53 1.64 9.38
CA HIS A 57 -0.52 0.63 9.06
C HIS A 57 -0.96 -0.26 7.88
N HIS A 58 -2.25 -0.57 7.76
CA HIS A 58 -2.78 -1.26 6.57
C HIS A 58 -2.67 -0.40 5.32
N TYR A 59 -2.95 0.91 5.38
CA TYR A 59 -2.75 1.76 4.20
C TYR A 59 -1.26 1.79 3.77
N CYS A 60 -0.34 1.87 4.73
CA CYS A 60 1.09 1.85 4.47
C CYS A 60 1.56 0.52 3.88
N PHE A 61 1.06 -0.61 4.38
CA PHE A 61 1.34 -1.93 3.81
C PHE A 61 0.75 -2.06 2.40
N ALA A 62 -0.45 -1.52 2.17
CA ALA A 62 -1.06 -1.53 0.85
C ALA A 62 -0.22 -0.76 -0.18
N LEU A 63 0.21 0.46 0.17
CA LEU A 63 1.10 1.27 -0.66
C LEU A 63 2.43 0.58 -0.93
N ASN A 64 3.02 -0.05 0.09
CA ASN A 64 4.27 -0.79 -0.07
C ASN A 64 4.13 -1.96 -1.05
N SER A 65 3.12 -2.81 -0.87
CA SER A 65 2.86 -3.94 -1.75
C SER A 65 2.51 -3.51 -3.18
N MET A 66 1.77 -2.41 -3.33
CA MET A 66 1.49 -1.79 -4.62
C MET A 66 2.77 -1.28 -5.30
N ASN A 67 3.69 -0.66 -4.56
CA ASN A 67 4.98 -0.21 -5.09
C ASN A 67 5.89 -1.39 -5.46
N ARG A 68 5.96 -2.44 -4.63
CA ARG A 68 6.66 -3.69 -4.95
C ARG A 68 6.14 -4.29 -6.27
N ALA A 69 4.82 -4.40 -6.41
CA ALA A 69 4.19 -4.96 -7.62
C ALA A 69 4.52 -4.19 -8.90
N ARG A 70 4.73 -2.87 -8.82
CA ARG A 70 5.14 -2.03 -9.97
C ARG A 70 6.57 -2.31 -10.43
N GLY A 71 7.45 -2.72 -9.52
CA GLY A 71 8.82 -3.10 -9.84
C GLY A 71 8.98 -4.55 -10.31
N MET A 72 7.91 -5.36 -10.25
CA MET A 72 7.92 -6.77 -10.63
C MET A 72 7.51 -6.95 -12.09
N ALA A 73 8.10 -7.96 -12.74
CA ALA A 73 7.58 -8.47 -14.01
C ALA A 73 6.16 -9.05 -13.83
N SER A 74 5.41 -9.18 -14.92
CA SER A 74 4.13 -9.89 -14.89
C SER A 74 4.30 -11.32 -14.40
N GLY A 75 3.37 -11.81 -13.59
CA GLY A 75 3.40 -13.20 -13.10
C GLY A 75 2.77 -13.35 -11.72
N LYS A 76 2.93 -14.55 -11.16
CA LYS A 76 2.33 -14.93 -9.87
C LYS A 76 2.77 -14.04 -8.72
N ASP A 77 4.06 -13.69 -8.65
CA ASP A 77 4.59 -12.87 -7.55
C ASP A 77 4.02 -11.46 -7.58
N ARG A 78 3.92 -10.85 -8.78
CA ARG A 78 3.25 -9.56 -8.97
C ARG A 78 1.77 -9.63 -8.57
N LEU A 79 1.06 -10.68 -8.98
CA LEU A 79 -0.35 -10.88 -8.60
C LEU A 79 -0.51 -11.08 -7.09
N GLY A 80 0.43 -11.78 -6.44
CA GLY A 80 0.48 -11.93 -4.98
C GLY A 80 0.63 -10.58 -4.29
N ALA A 81 1.60 -9.76 -4.69
CA ALA A 81 1.80 -8.43 -4.14
C ALA A 81 0.58 -7.49 -4.36
N LEU A 82 -0.07 -7.56 -5.54
CA LEU A 82 -1.31 -6.83 -5.79
C LEU A 82 -2.47 -7.33 -4.91
N GLY A 83 -2.55 -8.65 -4.68
CA GLY A 83 -3.50 -9.27 -3.75
C GLY A 83 -3.31 -8.75 -2.32
N ASP A 84 -2.07 -8.73 -1.83
CA ASP A 84 -1.72 -8.19 -0.53
C ASP A 84 -2.08 -6.71 -0.41
N ALA A 85 -1.81 -5.92 -1.46
CA ALA A 85 -2.20 -4.52 -1.50
C ALA A 85 -3.72 -4.35 -1.38
N ASN A 86 -4.49 -5.12 -2.17
CA ASN A 86 -5.94 -5.08 -2.15
C ASN A 86 -6.54 -5.48 -0.78
N ILE A 87 -6.04 -6.53 -0.14
CA ILE A 87 -6.47 -6.95 1.21
C ILE A 87 -6.33 -5.79 2.19
N ASN A 88 -5.18 -5.12 2.17
CA ASN A 88 -4.88 -4.02 3.07
C ASN A 88 -5.69 -2.75 2.74
N PHE A 89 -5.92 -2.43 1.46
CA PHE A 89 -6.82 -1.34 1.08
C PHE A 89 -8.25 -1.59 1.55
N ASN A 90 -8.76 -2.82 1.39
CA ASN A 90 -10.08 -3.20 1.88
C ASN A 90 -10.22 -3.04 3.38
N TYR A 91 -9.20 -3.46 4.13
CA TYR A 91 -9.19 -3.28 5.57
C TYR A 91 -9.27 -1.80 5.94
N VAL A 92 -8.37 -0.95 5.40
CA VAL A 92 -8.32 0.45 5.84
C VAL A 92 -9.59 1.19 5.44
N LEU A 93 -10.13 0.98 4.23
CA LEU A 93 -11.39 1.59 3.80
C LEU A 93 -12.61 1.11 4.60
N LYS A 94 -12.56 -0.08 5.20
CA LYS A 94 -13.63 -0.60 6.06
C LYS A 94 -13.57 -0.04 7.47
N ASN A 95 -12.37 0.22 7.98
CA ASN A 95 -12.15 0.53 9.39
C ASN A 95 -11.89 2.03 9.67
N THR A 96 -11.65 2.84 8.64
CA THR A 96 -11.62 4.31 8.78
C THR A 96 -12.98 4.94 8.57
N LEU A 97 -13.16 6.14 9.13
CA LEU A 97 -14.40 6.89 8.97
C LEU A 97 -14.72 7.21 7.49
N PRO A 98 -16.01 7.29 7.10
CA PRO A 98 -16.41 7.67 5.74
C PRO A 98 -15.95 9.07 5.30
N ASP A 99 -15.67 9.97 6.22
CA ASP A 99 -15.20 11.34 5.99
C ASP A 99 -13.69 11.51 6.27
N PHE A 100 -12.98 10.42 6.56
CA PHE A 100 -11.53 10.47 6.79
C PHE A 100 -10.81 11.06 5.57
N TYR A 101 -9.96 12.06 5.78
CA TYR A 101 -9.44 12.91 4.71
C TYR A 101 -8.57 12.16 3.67
N LEU A 102 -8.01 11.00 4.02
CA LEU A 102 -7.27 10.15 3.07
C LEU A 102 -8.17 9.24 2.24
N ARG A 103 -9.49 9.21 2.46
CA ARG A 103 -10.39 8.26 1.79
C ARG A 103 -10.35 8.37 0.27
N SER A 104 -10.33 9.59 -0.28
CA SER A 104 -10.18 9.76 -1.74
C SER A 104 -8.92 9.07 -2.24
N GLU A 105 -7.79 9.29 -1.57
CA GLU A 105 -6.50 8.75 -1.99
C GLU A 105 -6.44 7.23 -1.85
N MET A 106 -7.04 6.69 -0.78
CA MET A 106 -7.17 5.25 -0.54
C MET A 106 -7.99 4.57 -1.65
N LEU A 107 -9.13 5.17 -2.04
CA LEU A 107 -9.96 4.68 -3.14
C LEU A 107 -9.21 4.74 -4.48
N MET A 108 -8.55 5.86 -4.79
CA MET A 108 -7.73 5.98 -5.99
C MET A 108 -6.66 4.90 -6.06
N ASN A 109 -5.90 4.68 -4.98
CA ASN A 109 -4.82 3.69 -4.97
C ASN A 109 -5.36 2.25 -5.02
N ARG A 110 -6.52 1.96 -4.40
CA ARG A 110 -7.18 0.66 -4.57
C ARG A 110 -7.66 0.47 -6.01
N GLY A 111 -8.27 1.48 -6.62
CA GLY A 111 -8.71 1.44 -8.02
C GLY A 111 -7.54 1.20 -9.00
N ILE A 112 -6.40 1.87 -8.80
CA ILE A 112 -5.17 1.62 -9.57
C ILE A 112 -4.65 0.19 -9.33
N THR A 113 -4.74 -0.32 -8.11
CA THR A 113 -4.38 -1.72 -7.81
C THR A 113 -5.29 -2.70 -8.53
N MET A 114 -6.60 -2.45 -8.54
CA MET A 114 -7.58 -3.27 -9.24
C MET A 114 -7.38 -3.26 -10.76
N SER A 115 -7.04 -2.11 -11.36
CA SER A 115 -6.75 -2.03 -12.80
C SER A 115 -5.49 -2.82 -13.16
N MET A 116 -4.47 -2.82 -12.29
CA MET A 116 -3.27 -3.66 -12.44
C MET A 116 -3.56 -5.17 -12.31
N MET A 117 -4.71 -5.54 -11.75
CA MET A 117 -5.23 -6.91 -11.63
C MET A 117 -6.25 -7.27 -12.72
N ASN A 118 -6.52 -6.38 -13.70
CA ASN A 118 -7.56 -6.53 -14.72
C ASN A 118 -8.99 -6.66 -14.13
N ARG A 119 -9.25 -6.01 -13.00
CA ARG A 119 -10.58 -5.96 -12.35
C ARG A 119 -11.26 -4.63 -12.68
N ASP A 120 -11.55 -4.42 -13.96
CA ASP A 120 -11.82 -3.08 -14.48
C ASP A 120 -13.08 -2.43 -13.92
N GLY A 121 -14.17 -3.19 -13.74
CA GLY A 121 -15.41 -2.64 -13.15
C GLY A 121 -15.22 -2.12 -11.71
N GLU A 122 -14.45 -2.85 -10.90
CA GLU A 122 -14.13 -2.44 -9.53
C GLU A 122 -13.16 -1.25 -9.52
N ALA A 123 -12.18 -1.26 -10.42
CA ALA A 123 -11.25 -0.15 -10.60
C ALA A 123 -11.99 1.15 -10.96
N ILE A 124 -12.87 1.11 -11.96
CA ILE A 124 -13.66 2.27 -12.41
C ILE A 124 -14.51 2.81 -11.26
N GLY A 125 -15.22 1.94 -10.53
CA GLY A 125 -16.05 2.33 -9.40
C GLY A 125 -15.28 3.09 -8.32
N ASP A 126 -14.10 2.59 -7.95
CA ASP A 126 -13.23 3.24 -6.95
C ASP A 126 -12.68 4.58 -7.43
N LEU A 127 -12.23 4.65 -8.69
CA LEU A 127 -11.65 5.86 -9.27
C LEU A 127 -12.70 6.97 -9.41
N LEU A 128 -13.92 6.63 -9.85
CA LEU A 128 -15.04 7.57 -9.89
C LEU A 128 -15.40 8.06 -8.50
N ARG A 129 -15.51 7.16 -7.51
CA ARG A 129 -15.80 7.55 -6.13
C ARG A 129 -14.70 8.42 -5.52
N SER A 130 -13.44 8.18 -5.87
CA SER A 130 -12.33 9.04 -5.48
C SER A 130 -12.51 10.46 -6.01
N ILE A 131 -12.85 10.60 -7.29
CA ILE A 131 -13.10 11.89 -7.95
C ILE A 131 -14.29 12.63 -7.33
N GLU A 132 -15.37 11.91 -7.00
CA GLU A 132 -16.53 12.51 -6.31
C GLU A 132 -16.14 13.13 -4.96
N ILE A 133 -15.24 12.50 -4.21
CA ILE A 133 -14.77 12.98 -2.90
C ILE A 133 -13.75 14.10 -3.07
N ASN A 134 -12.82 13.95 -4.00
CA ASN A 134 -11.80 14.95 -4.31
C ASN A 134 -11.65 15.12 -5.84
N PRO A 135 -12.30 16.14 -6.43
CA PRO A 135 -12.17 16.44 -7.85
C PRO A 135 -10.75 16.85 -8.27
N LYS A 136 -9.83 17.07 -7.34
CA LYS A 136 -8.42 17.42 -7.61
C LYS A 136 -7.50 16.19 -7.57
N GLN A 137 -7.98 15.04 -8.03
CA GLN A 137 -7.26 13.77 -8.01
C GLN A 137 -6.76 13.38 -9.42
N PRO A 138 -5.68 13.98 -9.96
CA PRO A 138 -5.26 13.81 -11.35
C PRO A 138 -4.96 12.35 -11.71
N ARG A 139 -4.34 11.60 -10.79
CA ARG A 139 -4.05 10.18 -10.97
C ARG A 139 -5.30 9.32 -11.17
N ALA A 140 -6.45 9.70 -10.60
CA ALA A 140 -7.69 8.97 -10.82
C ALA A 140 -8.21 9.17 -12.26
N TYR A 141 -8.19 10.42 -12.74
CA TYR A 141 -8.57 10.76 -14.11
C TYR A 141 -7.67 10.11 -15.15
N THR A 142 -6.35 10.18 -14.97
CA THR A 142 -5.41 9.60 -15.95
C THR A 142 -5.56 8.10 -16.03
N THR A 143 -5.73 7.41 -14.89
CA THR A 143 -5.99 5.96 -14.90
C THR A 143 -7.33 5.62 -15.56
N LEU A 144 -8.40 6.40 -15.35
CA LEU A 144 -9.66 6.18 -16.05
C LEU A 144 -9.53 6.38 -17.56
N ALA A 145 -8.82 7.43 -17.99
CA ALA A 145 -8.56 7.68 -19.41
C ALA A 145 -7.83 6.48 -20.05
N ASP A 146 -6.73 6.03 -19.43
CA ASP A 146 -5.98 4.86 -19.89
C ASP A 146 -6.85 3.59 -19.94
N MET A 147 -7.82 3.45 -19.02
CA MET A 147 -8.72 2.29 -18.99
C MET A 147 -9.80 2.33 -20.06
N TYR A 148 -10.30 3.51 -20.43
CA TYR A 148 -11.32 3.67 -21.47
C TYR A 148 -10.75 3.65 -22.89
N GLU A 149 -9.44 3.84 -23.05
CA GLU A 149 -8.76 3.71 -24.35
C GLU A 149 -8.41 2.27 -24.74
N LYS A 150 -8.41 1.33 -23.79
CA LYS A 150 -8.12 -0.09 -24.03
C LYS A 150 -9.20 -0.78 -24.86
#